data_AF-A0A6I9QPW4-F1
#
_entry.id   AF-A0A6I9QPW4-F1
#
_cell.length_a   1.000
_cell.length_b   1.000
_cell.length_c   1.000
_cell.angle_alpha   90.00
_cell.angle_beta   90.00
_cell.angle_gamma   90.00
#
_symmetry.space_group_name_H-M   'P 1'
#
loop_
_entity.id
_entity.type
_entity.pdbx_description
1 polymer ?
#
loop_
_entity_poly.entity_id
_entity_poly.type
_entity_poly.pdbx_seq_one_letter_code
_entity_poly.pdbx_strand_id
1 'polypeptide(L)'
;MSADAPPTPGGIDLGQAHLHDRFPSPSSLRLKEALNSCSQSFETGDFGKSDTAVTAVVDLLNSIVEPPLSDWENATPCKRASEEALVEIQSYLSSPSSNQMAVDALSLELPKVVAKFAALSDRCREIAESIIDFLVSSCSPRDMLSILCEAIDAHIRESQEQTYFILLLSRLSKVLDHTQRRHVEQVKVAIPVILKVLNAISSVSNDEDKDSLNDLFGAAISIGTSIQAICEKMVGTRQEELCAILGLYVLQNMALISKSIQSHVVSSCRSLVLQFSKFLPFCELSYFGLITGCDVASITDEVSKEDGDDFMACFSFVMSGATLAVIWGHISDEIAKAAGEQLISVLNKIRNDRTVRWQAIGMFKYILSSIDYPWEIKSHSVELLLCMMEGINSEESSDNHTDFSCFMPSLFSSLQAVERIMIGASDASLRKKAYSALRKVVSDIPSSHRFDILRALITNSNSPSMIAILIDLVKEEILKEVHQSDMSEDNKIIHIQNTNAGSPFWSSHALDIVELMLKPPKGGPPPLPEHSEPVLAALNLFRFILITESTGKTNHTGILSANTLHKAYSEWLLPLRTLVTGIRAENEKDDSEIADHILCALNPVQLVLYRCIELVEDKLKHSA
;
A
#
# COMPACT_ATOMS: atom_id res chain seq x y z
N MET A 1 -36.29 -67.73 -16.80
CA MET A 1 -35.60 -67.87 -18.11
C MET A 1 -34.18 -67.39 -17.87
N SER A 2 -33.28 -68.27 -17.43
CA SER A 2 -32.42 -69.12 -18.30
C SER A 2 -31.64 -68.27 -19.31
N ALA A 3 -30.31 -68.30 -19.41
CA ALA A 3 -29.33 -69.23 -18.86
C ALA A 3 -27.90 -68.62 -18.90
N ASP A 4 -27.09 -69.10 -17.96
CA ASP A 4 -25.66 -69.48 -17.99
C ASP A 4 -24.82 -69.22 -19.26
N ALA A 5 -23.63 -68.61 -19.10
CA ALA A 5 -22.33 -69.31 -19.00
C ALA A 5 -21.12 -68.35 -19.26
N PRO A 6 -19.95 -68.59 -18.62
CA PRO A 6 -18.82 -67.66 -18.57
C PRO A 6 -17.79 -67.90 -19.68
N PRO A 7 -16.87 -66.97 -19.97
CA PRO A 7 -15.65 -67.29 -20.71
C PRO A 7 -14.48 -67.61 -19.77
N THR A 8 -13.78 -68.66 -20.16
CA THR A 8 -12.57 -69.28 -19.62
C THR A 8 -11.33 -68.35 -19.61
N PRO A 9 -10.29 -68.70 -18.82
CA PRO A 9 -9.12 -67.85 -18.60
C PRO A 9 -8.18 -67.90 -19.79
N GLY A 10 -8.00 -66.75 -20.45
CA GLY A 10 -7.06 -66.57 -21.55
C GLY A 10 -5.85 -65.75 -21.10
N GLY A 11 -4.68 -66.40 -21.07
CA GLY A 11 -3.37 -65.76 -21.28
C GLY A 11 -2.90 -64.79 -20.21
N ILE A 12 -2.14 -65.29 -19.24
CA ILE A 12 -1.08 -64.46 -18.64
C ILE A 12 -0.03 -64.29 -19.73
N ASP A 13 -0.03 -63.14 -20.40
CA ASP A 13 1.10 -62.72 -21.21
C ASP A 13 2.22 -62.27 -20.27
N LEU A 14 3.05 -63.24 -19.85
CA LEU A 14 4.32 -63.05 -19.14
C LEU A 14 5.37 -62.47 -20.11
N GLY A 15 5.03 -61.35 -20.73
CA GLY A 15 5.71 -60.86 -21.92
C GLY A 15 5.85 -59.35 -21.99
N GLN A 16 5.70 -58.61 -20.88
CA GLN A 16 6.07 -57.19 -20.82
C GLN A 16 6.38 -56.75 -19.38
N ALA A 17 7.19 -57.56 -18.69
CA ALA A 17 8.12 -56.99 -17.72
C ALA A 17 9.15 -56.18 -18.52
N HIS A 18 8.85 -54.93 -18.84
CA HIS A 18 9.88 -53.94 -19.15
C HIS A 18 10.70 -53.74 -17.88
N LEU A 19 11.61 -54.67 -17.65
CA LEU A 19 12.90 -54.43 -17.02
C LEU A 19 13.58 -53.34 -17.86
N HIS A 20 13.24 -52.08 -17.61
CA HIS A 20 14.14 -51.00 -17.96
C HIS A 20 15.31 -51.10 -16.98
N ASP A 21 16.33 -51.81 -17.44
CA ASP A 21 17.65 -51.76 -16.86
C ASP A 21 18.09 -50.30 -16.65
N ARG A 22 18.64 -50.10 -15.47
CA ARG A 22 19.01 -48.87 -14.81
C ARG A 22 20.31 -48.30 -15.40
N PHE A 23 20.30 -47.91 -16.67
CA PHE A 23 21.47 -47.25 -17.28
C PHE A 23 21.42 -45.74 -17.01
N PRO A 24 22.47 -45.13 -16.42
CA PRO A 24 22.52 -43.69 -16.19
C PRO A 24 22.49 -42.94 -17.53
N SER A 25 21.78 -41.82 -17.58
CA SER A 25 21.73 -41.00 -18.79
C SER A 25 23.13 -40.51 -19.22
N PRO A 26 23.35 -40.28 -20.53
CA PRO A 26 24.63 -39.75 -21.03
C PRO A 26 25.04 -38.43 -20.34
N SER A 27 24.07 -37.61 -19.96
CA SER A 27 24.28 -36.35 -19.24
C SER A 27 24.73 -36.58 -17.80
N SER A 28 24.16 -37.56 -17.09
CA SER A 28 24.59 -37.95 -15.73
C SER A 28 26.02 -38.50 -15.73
N LEU A 29 26.41 -39.30 -16.73
CA LEU A 29 27.79 -39.79 -16.88
C LEU A 29 28.79 -38.65 -17.11
N ARG A 30 28.46 -37.70 -17.99
CA ARG A 30 29.30 -36.52 -18.23
C ARG A 30 29.42 -35.63 -16.98
N LEU A 31 28.35 -35.50 -16.21
CA LEU A 31 28.36 -34.75 -14.96
C LEU A 31 29.28 -35.40 -13.93
N LYS A 32 29.23 -36.72 -13.81
CA LYS A 32 30.14 -37.49 -12.95
C LYS A 32 31.60 -37.31 -13.35
N GLU A 33 31.91 -37.35 -14.64
CA GLU A 33 33.26 -37.10 -15.16
C GLU A 33 33.74 -35.68 -14.85
N ALA A 34 32.86 -34.68 -15.00
CA ALA A 34 33.15 -33.29 -14.69
C ALA A 34 33.41 -33.08 -13.17
N LEU A 35 32.62 -33.69 -12.30
CA LEU A 35 32.79 -33.64 -10.85
C LEU A 35 34.11 -34.31 -10.39
N ASN A 36 34.46 -35.45 -10.99
CA ASN A 36 35.74 -36.10 -10.71
C ASN A 36 36.92 -35.25 -11.19
N SER A 37 36.80 -34.62 -12.36
CA SER A 37 37.80 -33.70 -12.90
C SER A 37 37.95 -32.46 -12.00
N CYS A 38 36.85 -31.97 -11.46
CA CYS A 38 36.83 -30.88 -10.48
C CYS A 38 37.65 -31.27 -9.24
N SER A 39 37.37 -32.41 -8.58
CA SER A 39 38.16 -32.90 -7.44
C SER A 39 39.67 -32.99 -7.75
N GLN A 40 40.02 -33.58 -8.90
CA GLN A 40 41.41 -33.77 -9.30
C GLN A 40 42.14 -32.43 -9.53
N SER A 41 41.46 -31.44 -10.10
CA SER A 41 42.06 -30.12 -10.34
C SER A 41 42.51 -29.46 -9.03
N PHE A 42 41.69 -29.54 -7.99
CA PHE A 42 41.99 -29.00 -6.66
C PHE A 42 43.07 -29.81 -5.93
N GLU A 43 43.18 -31.11 -6.17
CA GLU A 43 44.29 -31.93 -5.65
C GLU A 43 45.65 -31.53 -6.26
N THR A 44 45.65 -31.10 -7.53
CA THR A 44 46.88 -30.67 -8.23
C THR A 44 47.30 -29.22 -7.92
N GLY A 45 46.44 -28.43 -7.28
CA GLY A 45 46.71 -27.04 -6.89
C GLY A 45 46.72 -26.02 -8.04
N ASP A 46 46.19 -26.36 -9.21
CA ASP A 46 46.11 -25.48 -10.39
C ASP A 46 44.79 -24.72 -10.42
N PHE A 47 44.74 -23.59 -9.70
CA PHE A 47 43.51 -22.80 -9.50
C PHE A 47 42.83 -22.37 -10.81
N GLY A 48 43.57 -22.10 -11.90
CA GLY A 48 42.97 -21.74 -13.19
C GLY A 48 42.26 -22.91 -13.87
N LYS A 49 42.79 -24.14 -13.71
CA LYS A 49 42.08 -25.35 -14.14
C LYS A 49 40.90 -25.68 -13.24
N SER A 50 40.98 -25.35 -11.97
CA SER A 50 39.89 -25.54 -11.01
C SER A 50 38.67 -24.68 -11.32
N ASP A 51 38.83 -23.39 -11.62
CA ASP A 51 37.72 -22.53 -12.02
C ASP A 51 37.05 -23.04 -13.31
N THR A 52 37.86 -23.44 -14.30
CA THR A 52 37.34 -24.01 -15.56
C THR A 52 36.55 -25.30 -15.32
N ALA A 53 36.99 -26.13 -14.37
CA ALA A 53 36.30 -27.37 -14.02
C ALA A 53 34.96 -27.12 -13.30
N VAL A 54 34.89 -26.11 -12.43
CA VAL A 54 33.63 -25.67 -11.80
C VAL A 54 32.65 -25.13 -12.85
N THR A 55 33.12 -24.26 -13.77
CA THR A 55 32.30 -23.76 -14.87
C THR A 55 31.76 -24.90 -15.75
N ALA A 56 32.58 -25.91 -16.04
CA ALA A 56 32.13 -27.06 -16.84
C ALA A 56 30.98 -27.85 -16.16
N VAL A 57 31.00 -27.98 -14.83
CA VAL A 57 29.89 -28.60 -14.07
C VAL A 57 28.62 -27.73 -14.16
N VAL A 58 28.78 -26.42 -13.95
CA VAL A 58 27.69 -25.43 -14.01
C VAL A 58 27.04 -25.37 -15.38
N ASP A 59 27.84 -25.31 -16.45
CA ASP A 59 27.38 -25.30 -17.84
C ASP A 59 26.61 -26.57 -18.19
N LEU A 60 27.07 -27.73 -17.69
CA LEU A 60 26.37 -28.99 -17.92
C LEU A 60 24.99 -28.98 -17.24
N LEU A 61 24.90 -28.51 -16.00
CA LEU A 61 23.64 -28.40 -15.28
C LEU A 61 22.69 -27.39 -15.96
N ASN A 62 23.20 -26.24 -16.39
CA ASN A 62 22.42 -25.25 -17.14
C ASN A 62 21.89 -25.85 -18.45
N SER A 63 22.70 -26.61 -19.19
CA SER A 63 22.25 -27.27 -20.43
C SER A 63 21.15 -28.32 -20.22
N ILE A 64 21.06 -28.90 -19.01
CA ILE A 64 20.03 -29.89 -18.64
C ILE A 64 18.71 -29.20 -18.27
N VAL A 65 18.79 -28.09 -17.52
CA VAL A 65 17.60 -27.35 -17.05
C VAL A 65 17.02 -26.42 -18.13
N GLU A 66 17.88 -25.89 -19.00
CA GLU A 66 17.55 -24.99 -20.12
C GLU A 66 18.21 -25.52 -21.42
N PRO A 67 17.62 -26.55 -22.06
CA PRO A 67 18.19 -27.11 -23.28
C PRO A 67 18.16 -26.11 -24.45
N PRO A 68 19.15 -26.11 -25.36
CA PRO A 68 19.22 -25.17 -26.47
C PRO A 68 17.98 -25.25 -27.38
N LEU A 69 17.45 -24.08 -27.78
CA LEU A 69 16.28 -23.92 -28.66
C LEU A 69 16.39 -24.58 -30.05
N SER A 70 17.54 -25.17 -30.39
CA SER A 70 17.79 -25.78 -31.70
C SER A 70 17.07 -27.11 -31.93
N ASP A 71 16.53 -27.75 -30.89
CA ASP A 71 15.81 -29.03 -31.00
C ASP A 71 14.29 -28.85 -30.84
N TRP A 72 13.64 -28.35 -31.91
CA TRP A 72 12.19 -28.27 -32.12
C TRP A 72 11.43 -27.36 -31.13
N GLU A 73 10.33 -26.74 -31.58
CA GLU A 73 9.54 -25.70 -30.88
C GLU A 73 8.89 -26.12 -29.54
N ASN A 74 9.31 -27.21 -28.89
CA ASN A 74 8.88 -27.67 -27.57
C ASN A 74 9.98 -28.47 -26.83
N ALA A 75 11.23 -27.99 -26.78
CA ALA A 75 12.29 -28.62 -25.99
C ALA A 75 12.02 -28.50 -24.47
N THR A 76 11.17 -29.39 -23.94
CA THR A 76 10.89 -29.44 -22.49
C THR A 76 12.03 -30.18 -21.77
N PRO A 77 12.52 -29.68 -20.62
CA PRO A 77 13.56 -30.36 -19.86
C PRO A 77 13.15 -31.80 -19.51
N CYS A 78 14.05 -32.77 -19.75
CA CYS A 78 13.79 -34.16 -19.44
C CYS A 78 13.82 -34.38 -17.92
N LYS A 79 12.63 -34.46 -17.29
CA LYS A 79 12.49 -34.62 -15.83
C LYS A 79 13.39 -35.71 -15.23
N ARG A 80 13.48 -36.87 -15.89
CA ARG A 80 14.34 -37.97 -15.43
C ARG A 80 15.83 -37.62 -15.46
N ALA A 81 16.29 -36.98 -16.54
CA ALA A 81 17.69 -36.57 -16.66
C ALA A 81 18.03 -35.48 -15.63
N SER A 82 17.09 -34.58 -15.36
CA SER A 82 17.21 -33.55 -14.32
C SER A 82 17.32 -34.16 -12.92
N GLU A 83 16.47 -35.14 -12.59
CA GLU A 83 16.53 -35.89 -11.33
C GLU A 83 17.85 -36.65 -11.18
N GLU A 84 18.28 -37.37 -12.22
CA GLU A 84 19.56 -38.11 -12.22
C GLU A 84 20.77 -37.18 -12.03
N ALA A 85 20.75 -35.99 -12.64
CA ALA A 85 21.81 -35.01 -12.49
C ALA A 85 21.90 -34.50 -11.04
N LEU A 86 20.77 -34.15 -10.42
CA LEU A 86 20.73 -33.73 -9.03
C LEU A 86 21.17 -34.84 -8.07
N VAL A 87 20.75 -36.09 -8.30
CA VAL A 87 21.20 -37.24 -7.49
C VAL A 87 22.71 -37.43 -7.59
N GLU A 88 23.32 -37.26 -8.77
CA GLU A 88 24.78 -37.38 -8.90
C GLU A 88 25.51 -36.26 -8.13
N ILE A 89 25.00 -35.01 -8.19
CA ILE A 89 25.54 -33.90 -7.37
C ILE A 89 25.43 -34.22 -5.88
N GLN A 90 24.26 -34.66 -5.43
CA GLN A 90 24.03 -35.00 -4.02
C GLN A 90 24.94 -36.14 -3.56
N SER A 91 25.10 -37.18 -4.40
CA SER A 91 25.99 -38.31 -4.14
C SER A 91 27.44 -37.87 -4.05
N TYR A 92 27.89 -36.95 -4.91
CA TYR A 92 29.24 -36.41 -4.88
C TYR A 92 29.48 -35.60 -3.60
N LEU A 93 28.59 -34.67 -3.27
CA LEU A 93 28.69 -33.82 -2.08
C LEU A 93 28.68 -34.65 -0.78
N SER A 94 27.83 -35.67 -0.73
CA SER A 94 27.70 -36.53 0.45
C SER A 94 28.82 -37.58 0.57
N SER A 95 29.72 -37.68 -0.42
CA SER A 95 30.79 -38.66 -0.39
C SER A 95 31.85 -38.31 0.66
N PRO A 96 32.24 -39.23 1.55
CA PRO A 96 33.29 -38.99 2.54
C PRO A 96 34.69 -38.82 1.92
N SER A 97 34.85 -39.11 0.62
CA SER A 97 36.07 -38.88 -0.14
C SER A 97 36.02 -37.60 -0.98
N SER A 98 35.01 -36.74 -0.80
CA SER A 98 34.90 -35.48 -1.54
C SER A 98 36.00 -34.50 -1.11
N ASN A 99 36.56 -33.78 -2.09
CA ASN A 99 37.57 -32.76 -1.81
C ASN A 99 36.88 -31.50 -1.28
N GLN A 100 37.14 -31.12 -0.03
CA GLN A 100 36.50 -29.96 0.60
C GLN A 100 36.72 -28.66 -0.20
N MET A 101 37.89 -28.46 -0.83
CA MET A 101 38.12 -27.26 -1.65
C MET A 101 37.24 -27.24 -2.90
N ALA A 102 36.99 -28.42 -3.49
CA ALA A 102 36.06 -28.55 -4.60
C ALA A 102 34.62 -28.32 -4.16
N VAL A 103 34.23 -28.81 -2.97
CA VAL A 103 32.91 -28.55 -2.37
C VAL A 103 32.72 -27.05 -2.09
N ASP A 104 33.72 -26.38 -1.52
CA ASP A 104 33.68 -24.94 -1.22
C ASP A 104 33.55 -24.12 -2.51
N ALA A 105 34.31 -24.45 -3.56
CA ALA A 105 34.21 -23.76 -4.85
C ALA A 105 32.87 -24.00 -5.54
N LEU A 106 32.37 -25.24 -5.52
CA LEU A 106 31.04 -25.57 -6.05
C LEU A 106 29.93 -24.87 -5.24
N SER A 107 30.13 -24.64 -3.94
CA SER A 107 29.13 -23.98 -3.09
C SER A 107 28.82 -22.55 -3.54
N LEU A 108 29.75 -21.87 -4.22
CA LEU A 108 29.56 -20.51 -4.74
C LEU A 108 28.53 -20.46 -5.88
N GLU A 109 28.44 -21.51 -6.70
CA GLU A 109 27.64 -21.53 -7.93
C GLU A 109 26.42 -22.45 -7.86
N LEU A 110 26.51 -23.55 -7.10
CA LEU A 110 25.46 -24.56 -7.05
C LEU A 110 24.11 -24.02 -6.58
N PRO A 111 23.99 -23.18 -5.53
CA PRO A 111 22.69 -22.67 -5.10
C PRO A 111 21.96 -21.90 -6.22
N LYS A 112 22.70 -21.17 -7.07
CA LYS A 112 22.14 -20.46 -8.22
C LYS A 112 21.55 -21.46 -9.22
N VAL A 113 22.31 -22.47 -9.63
CA VAL A 113 21.88 -23.37 -10.72
C VAL A 113 20.88 -24.43 -10.24
N VAL A 114 21.11 -25.02 -9.06
CA VAL A 114 20.25 -26.07 -8.50
C VAL A 114 18.84 -25.55 -8.21
N ALA A 115 18.69 -24.28 -7.84
CA ALA A 115 17.37 -23.69 -7.61
C ALA A 115 16.45 -23.75 -8.84
N LYS A 116 17.01 -23.66 -10.05
CA LYS A 116 16.24 -23.73 -11.31
C LYS A 116 15.51 -25.05 -11.49
N PHE A 117 16.07 -26.13 -10.94
CA PHE A 117 15.48 -27.47 -11.04
C PHE A 117 14.23 -27.63 -10.19
N ALA A 118 14.03 -26.78 -9.16
CA ALA A 118 12.91 -26.89 -8.24
C ALA A 118 11.54 -26.71 -8.92
N ALA A 119 11.48 -25.99 -10.05
CA ALA A 119 10.25 -25.80 -10.82
C ALA A 119 9.91 -26.99 -11.75
N LEU A 120 10.80 -27.97 -11.93
CA LEU A 120 10.61 -29.06 -12.91
C LEU A 120 9.76 -30.23 -12.39
N SER A 121 9.93 -30.61 -11.14
CA SER A 121 9.17 -31.66 -10.45
C SER A 121 9.32 -31.56 -8.92
N ASP A 122 8.34 -32.08 -8.17
CA ASP A 122 8.43 -32.15 -6.70
C ASP A 122 9.69 -32.92 -6.26
N ARG A 123 10.06 -33.96 -7.02
CA ARG A 123 11.26 -34.75 -6.73
C ARG A 123 12.55 -33.96 -6.95
N CYS A 124 12.62 -33.16 -8.01
CA CYS A 124 13.74 -32.24 -8.21
C CYS A 124 13.82 -31.21 -7.08
N ARG A 125 12.67 -30.68 -6.64
CA ARG A 125 12.60 -29.75 -5.49
C ARG A 125 13.16 -30.40 -4.22
N GLU A 126 12.73 -31.61 -3.87
CA GLU A 126 13.24 -32.36 -2.71
C GLU A 126 14.78 -32.56 -2.76
N ILE A 127 15.32 -32.93 -3.92
CA ILE A 127 16.76 -33.18 -4.04
C ILE A 127 17.54 -31.85 -4.01
N ALA A 128 17.04 -30.81 -4.69
CA ALA A 128 17.61 -29.47 -4.65
C ALA A 128 17.64 -28.90 -3.23
N GLU A 129 16.56 -29.09 -2.48
CA GLU A 129 16.46 -28.78 -1.05
C GLU A 129 17.55 -29.49 -0.23
N SER A 130 17.73 -30.79 -0.44
CA SER A 130 18.74 -31.56 0.27
C SER A 130 20.17 -31.13 -0.07
N ILE A 131 20.44 -30.75 -1.32
CA ILE A 131 21.75 -30.26 -1.76
C ILE A 131 22.06 -28.94 -1.03
N ILE A 132 21.13 -27.98 -1.07
CA ILE A 132 21.35 -26.69 -0.43
C ILE A 132 21.43 -26.85 1.10
N ASP A 133 20.63 -27.74 1.71
CA ASP A 133 20.73 -28.04 3.14
C ASP A 133 22.10 -28.62 3.54
N PHE A 134 22.66 -29.49 2.70
CA PHE A 134 24.01 -30.00 2.91
C PHE A 134 25.04 -28.87 2.87
N LEU A 135 24.95 -27.95 1.91
CA LEU A 135 25.85 -26.80 1.79
C LEU A 135 25.71 -25.85 2.99
N VAL A 136 24.48 -25.53 3.41
CA VAL A 136 24.21 -24.71 4.59
C VAL A 136 24.82 -25.31 5.86
N SER A 137 24.84 -26.63 5.97
CA SER A 137 25.39 -27.33 7.13
C SER A 137 26.91 -27.50 7.08
N SER A 138 27.50 -27.51 5.88
CA SER A 138 28.92 -27.85 5.66
C SER A 138 29.81 -26.63 5.48
N CYS A 139 29.27 -25.51 5.01
CA CYS A 139 30.00 -24.28 4.74
C CYS A 139 29.90 -23.26 5.88
N SER A 140 30.77 -22.23 5.86
CA SER A 140 30.72 -21.09 6.78
C SER A 140 29.40 -20.32 6.65
N PRO A 141 28.65 -20.08 7.75
CA PRO A 141 27.36 -19.38 7.68
C PRO A 141 27.45 -17.98 7.06
N ARG A 142 28.56 -17.27 7.32
CA ARG A 142 28.80 -15.93 6.75
C ARG A 142 28.90 -15.99 5.22
N ASP A 143 29.63 -16.97 4.70
CA ASP A 143 29.86 -17.08 3.26
C ASP A 143 28.60 -17.58 2.58
N MET A 144 27.91 -18.56 3.19
CA MET A 144 26.64 -19.07 2.69
C MET A 144 25.54 -18.00 2.65
N LEU A 145 25.50 -17.08 3.62
CA LEU A 145 24.58 -15.94 3.58
C LEU A 145 24.80 -15.09 2.33
N SER A 146 26.07 -14.75 2.04
CA SER A 146 26.44 -13.96 0.87
C SER A 146 26.11 -14.70 -0.44
N ILE A 147 26.45 -15.98 -0.52
CA ILE A 147 26.20 -16.84 -1.69
C ILE A 147 24.70 -16.92 -1.98
N LEU A 148 23.88 -17.18 -0.96
CA LEU A 148 22.43 -17.26 -1.15
C LEU A 148 21.83 -15.91 -1.54
N CYS A 149 22.30 -14.81 -0.94
CA CYS A 149 21.88 -13.46 -1.34
C CYS A 149 22.24 -13.15 -2.79
N GLU A 150 23.44 -13.51 -3.24
CA GLU A 150 23.88 -13.36 -4.62
C GLU A 150 23.05 -14.22 -5.59
N ALA A 151 22.78 -15.48 -5.23
CA ALA A 151 21.92 -16.36 -6.02
C ALA A 151 20.51 -15.78 -6.17
N ILE A 152 19.93 -15.25 -5.09
CA ILE A 152 18.63 -14.58 -5.11
C ILE A 152 18.66 -13.35 -6.03
N ASP A 153 19.67 -12.49 -5.89
CA ASP A 153 19.78 -11.26 -6.67
C ASP A 153 20.11 -11.52 -8.15
N ALA A 154 20.75 -12.64 -8.47
CA ALA A 154 20.89 -13.11 -9.84
C ALA A 154 19.55 -13.57 -10.41
N HIS A 155 18.81 -14.41 -9.68
CA HIS A 155 17.52 -14.91 -10.13
C HIS A 155 16.50 -13.81 -10.36
N ILE A 156 16.38 -12.82 -9.47
CA ILE A 156 15.42 -11.72 -9.66
C ILE A 156 15.68 -10.89 -10.92
N ARG A 157 16.92 -10.89 -11.44
CA ARG A 157 17.27 -10.25 -12.72
C ARG A 157 16.96 -11.11 -13.94
N GLU A 158 17.00 -12.43 -13.78
CA GLU A 158 16.91 -13.41 -14.86
C GLU A 158 15.50 -14.03 -14.99
N SER A 159 14.74 -14.15 -13.89
CA SER A 159 13.45 -14.83 -13.80
C SER A 159 12.58 -14.31 -12.65
N GLN A 160 11.26 -14.52 -12.73
CA GLN A 160 10.29 -14.25 -11.65
C GLN A 160 9.67 -15.55 -11.10
N GLU A 161 10.26 -16.70 -11.39
CA GLU A 161 9.77 -18.01 -10.94
C GLU A 161 9.81 -18.14 -9.41
N GLN A 162 8.62 -18.16 -8.78
CA GLN A 162 8.46 -18.07 -7.33
C GLN A 162 9.12 -19.24 -6.59
N THR A 163 9.10 -20.42 -7.21
CA THR A 163 9.66 -21.67 -6.65
C THR A 163 11.15 -21.55 -6.30
N TYR A 164 11.92 -20.78 -7.08
CA TYR A 164 13.36 -20.57 -6.84
C TYR A 164 13.58 -19.78 -5.55
N PHE A 165 12.78 -18.72 -5.37
CA PHE A 165 12.89 -17.84 -4.23
C PHE A 165 12.39 -18.49 -2.94
N ILE A 166 11.31 -19.27 -3.01
CA ILE A 166 10.80 -20.05 -1.86
C ILE A 166 11.91 -20.95 -1.31
N LEU A 167 12.59 -21.68 -2.21
CA LEU A 167 13.71 -22.55 -1.85
C LEU A 167 14.85 -21.77 -1.18
N LEU A 168 15.34 -20.72 -1.83
CA LEU A 168 16.50 -19.95 -1.37
C LEU A 168 16.22 -19.20 -0.06
N LEU A 169 15.06 -18.53 0.06
CA LEU A 169 14.66 -17.79 1.27
C LEU A 169 14.47 -18.72 2.47
N SER A 170 13.85 -19.89 2.25
CA SER A 170 13.69 -20.89 3.31
C SER A 170 15.05 -21.35 3.84
N ARG A 171 16.07 -21.49 2.99
CA ARG A 171 17.43 -21.88 3.41
C ARG A 171 18.22 -20.71 4.00
N LEU A 172 17.96 -19.49 3.56
CA LEU A 172 18.53 -18.29 4.17
C LEU A 172 18.10 -18.15 5.65
N SER A 173 16.86 -18.51 5.99
CA SER A 173 16.41 -18.58 7.40
C SER A 173 17.29 -19.51 8.24
N LYS A 174 17.58 -20.72 7.74
CA LYS A 174 18.47 -21.67 8.40
C LYS A 174 19.90 -21.12 8.53
N VAL A 175 20.42 -20.40 7.54
CA VAL A 175 21.76 -19.78 7.63
C VAL A 175 21.81 -18.75 8.76
N LEU A 176 20.75 -17.94 8.92
CA LEU A 176 20.64 -17.00 10.03
C LEU A 176 20.69 -17.72 11.38
N ASP A 177 19.98 -18.84 11.54
CA ASP A 177 20.02 -19.65 12.77
C ASP A 177 21.42 -20.16 13.14
N HIS A 178 22.26 -20.48 12.14
CA HIS A 178 23.63 -20.96 12.32
C HIS A 178 24.65 -19.84 12.52
N THR A 179 24.25 -18.58 12.34
CA THR A 179 25.14 -17.43 12.51
C THR A 179 25.52 -17.28 13.98
N GLN A 180 26.82 -17.14 14.26
CA GLN A 180 27.34 -17.06 15.65
C GLN A 180 27.86 -15.67 16.05
N ARG A 181 28.12 -14.79 15.08
CA ARG A 181 28.77 -13.48 15.30
C ARG A 181 28.28 -12.49 14.24
N ARG A 182 28.37 -11.19 14.55
CA ARG A 182 28.01 -10.09 13.64
C ARG A 182 26.56 -10.20 13.13
N HIS A 183 25.66 -10.54 14.05
CA HIS A 183 24.27 -10.83 13.74
C HIS A 183 23.57 -9.66 13.04
N VAL A 184 23.75 -8.44 13.57
CA VAL A 184 23.17 -7.23 12.98
C VAL A 184 23.68 -7.01 11.57
N GLU A 185 25.00 -7.07 11.35
CA GLU A 185 25.59 -6.84 10.03
C GLU A 185 25.12 -7.88 9.00
N GLN A 186 25.00 -9.15 9.41
CA GLN A 186 24.51 -10.20 8.51
C GLN A 186 23.03 -10.01 8.16
N VAL A 187 22.20 -9.65 9.12
CA VAL A 187 20.78 -9.37 8.87
C VAL A 187 20.62 -8.14 7.96
N LYS A 188 21.45 -7.10 8.15
CA LYS A 188 21.45 -5.91 7.29
C LYS A 188 21.86 -6.19 5.85
N VAL A 189 22.72 -7.19 5.61
CA VAL A 189 23.07 -7.64 4.25
C VAL A 189 21.91 -8.40 3.61
N ALA A 190 21.23 -9.27 4.37
CA ALA A 190 20.19 -10.14 3.82
C ALA A 190 18.86 -9.42 3.54
N ILE A 191 18.41 -8.56 4.45
CA ILE A 191 17.08 -7.94 4.39
C ILE A 191 16.79 -7.20 3.08
N PRO A 192 17.69 -6.35 2.54
CA PRO A 192 17.43 -5.62 1.30
C PRO A 192 17.17 -6.57 0.13
N VAL A 193 17.93 -7.67 0.04
CA VAL A 193 17.77 -8.69 -1.02
C VAL A 193 16.44 -9.42 -0.87
N ILE A 194 16.11 -9.83 0.37
CA ILE A 194 14.83 -10.50 0.68
C ILE A 194 13.64 -9.61 0.29
N LEU A 195 13.62 -8.36 0.78
CA LEU A 195 12.51 -7.43 0.56
C LEU A 195 12.37 -7.03 -0.91
N LYS A 196 13.49 -6.93 -1.64
CA LYS A 196 13.48 -6.67 -3.09
C LYS A 196 12.72 -7.76 -3.85
N VAL A 197 12.97 -9.04 -3.54
CA VAL A 197 12.25 -10.17 -4.13
C VAL A 197 10.77 -10.16 -3.77
N LEU A 198 10.47 -10.02 -2.47
CA LEU A 198 9.09 -10.04 -1.99
C LEU A 198 8.27 -8.91 -2.64
N ASN A 199 8.86 -7.72 -2.79
CA ASN A 199 8.20 -6.61 -3.47
C ASN A 199 7.99 -6.88 -4.97
N ALA A 200 8.99 -7.41 -5.67
CA ALA A 200 8.88 -7.72 -7.09
C ALA A 200 7.76 -8.74 -7.36
N ILE A 201 7.72 -9.84 -6.59
CA ILE A 201 6.71 -10.89 -6.78
C ILE A 201 5.32 -10.43 -6.37
N SER A 202 5.19 -9.71 -5.24
CA SER A 202 3.88 -9.22 -4.77
C SER A 202 3.22 -8.25 -5.75
N SER A 203 4.00 -7.58 -6.60
CA SER A 203 3.49 -6.66 -7.62
C SER A 203 2.96 -7.34 -8.89
N VAL A 204 3.24 -8.63 -9.09
CA VAL A 204 2.96 -9.38 -10.33
C VAL A 204 1.99 -10.56 -10.13
N SER A 205 1.85 -11.08 -8.90
CA SER A 205 1.08 -12.30 -8.62
C SER A 205 -0.43 -12.18 -8.92
N ASN A 206 -0.97 -13.11 -9.70
CA ASN A 206 -2.40 -13.27 -9.99
C ASN A 206 -3.05 -14.38 -9.12
N ASP A 207 -4.35 -14.62 -9.29
CA ASP A 207 -5.13 -15.62 -8.53
C ASP A 207 -4.63 -17.08 -8.69
N GLU A 208 -3.91 -17.40 -9.78
CA GLU A 208 -3.37 -18.75 -10.06
C GLU A 208 -2.18 -19.12 -9.15
N ASP A 209 -1.51 -18.14 -8.53
CA ASP A 209 -0.28 -18.30 -7.75
C ASP A 209 -0.53 -18.29 -6.23
N LYS A 210 -1.72 -18.70 -5.79
CA LYS A 210 -2.12 -18.55 -4.39
C LYS A 210 -1.23 -19.33 -3.41
N ASP A 211 -0.93 -20.57 -3.74
CA ASP A 211 -0.15 -21.45 -2.86
C ASP A 211 1.32 -21.02 -2.81
N SER A 212 1.89 -20.62 -3.94
CA SER A 212 3.28 -20.15 -4.01
C SER A 212 3.51 -18.82 -3.30
N LEU A 213 2.56 -17.88 -3.35
CA LEU A 213 2.66 -16.64 -2.57
C LEU A 213 2.59 -16.91 -1.06
N ASN A 214 1.75 -17.87 -0.63
CA ASN A 214 1.69 -18.29 0.76
C ASN A 214 3.01 -18.93 1.23
N ASP A 215 3.59 -19.80 0.42
CA ASP A 215 4.88 -20.43 0.73
C ASP A 215 6.02 -19.41 0.77
N LEU A 216 6.01 -18.43 -0.15
CA LEU A 216 7.00 -17.35 -0.19
C LEU A 216 6.97 -16.50 1.08
N PHE A 217 5.78 -16.06 1.50
CA PHE A 217 5.64 -15.33 2.75
C PHE A 217 5.79 -16.23 3.99
N GLY A 218 5.57 -17.54 3.86
CA GLY A 218 5.96 -18.54 4.86
C GLY A 218 7.48 -18.59 5.09
N ALA A 219 8.26 -18.51 4.01
CA ALA A 219 9.71 -18.38 4.09
C ALA A 219 10.12 -17.05 4.74
N ALA A 220 9.43 -15.95 4.43
CA ALA A 220 9.63 -14.65 5.09
C ALA A 220 9.34 -14.68 6.61
N ILE A 221 8.26 -15.37 7.03
CA ILE A 221 7.95 -15.60 8.45
C ILE A 221 9.07 -16.41 9.11
N SER A 222 9.62 -17.42 8.42
CA SER A 222 10.73 -18.24 8.94
C SER A 222 11.99 -17.40 9.15
N ILE A 223 12.29 -16.47 8.24
CA ILE A 223 13.36 -15.48 8.41
C ILE A 223 13.11 -14.59 9.63
N GLY A 224 11.90 -14.03 9.77
CA GLY A 224 11.52 -13.22 10.94
C GLY A 224 11.67 -14.00 12.25
N THR A 225 11.28 -15.28 12.26
CA THR A 225 11.45 -16.19 13.41
C THR A 225 12.92 -16.41 13.74
N SER A 226 13.77 -16.57 12.73
CA SER A 226 15.23 -16.73 12.91
C SER A 226 15.84 -15.47 13.52
N ILE A 227 15.45 -14.29 13.02
CA ILE A 227 15.90 -12.99 13.57
C ILE A 227 15.44 -12.83 15.02
N GLN A 228 14.18 -13.15 15.35
CA GLN A 228 13.69 -13.13 16.72
C GLN A 228 14.51 -14.06 17.64
N ALA A 229 14.78 -15.30 17.20
CA ALA A 229 15.57 -16.26 17.97
C ALA A 229 17.02 -15.80 18.20
N ILE A 230 17.57 -15.00 17.27
CA ILE A 230 18.86 -14.33 17.46
C ILE A 230 18.74 -13.20 18.49
N CYS A 231 17.73 -12.35 18.39
CA CYS A 231 17.46 -11.28 19.35
C CYS A 231 17.37 -11.81 20.79
N GLU A 232 16.66 -12.91 21.00
CA GLU A 232 16.49 -13.54 22.33
C GLU A 232 17.82 -14.01 22.96
N LYS A 233 18.85 -14.26 22.15
CA LYS A 233 20.19 -14.68 22.60
C LYS A 233 21.13 -13.49 22.84
N MET A 234 20.77 -12.30 22.37
CA MET A 234 21.58 -11.08 22.47
C MET A 234 21.18 -10.24 23.68
N VAL A 235 22.06 -9.32 24.10
CA VAL A 235 21.81 -8.37 25.21
C VAL A 235 22.39 -7.00 24.86
N GLY A 236 21.69 -5.93 25.23
CA GLY A 236 22.16 -4.53 25.12
C GLY A 236 21.79 -3.85 23.81
N THR A 237 22.48 -2.76 23.45
CA THR A 237 22.10 -1.89 22.33
C THR A 237 21.99 -2.60 20.98
N ARG A 238 22.86 -3.58 20.70
CA ARG A 238 22.78 -4.38 19.47
C ARG A 238 21.56 -5.31 19.42
N GLN A 239 20.99 -5.67 20.56
CA GLN A 239 19.72 -6.40 20.63
C GLN A 239 18.55 -5.46 20.28
N GLU A 240 18.55 -4.25 20.84
CA GLU A 240 17.52 -3.22 20.57
C GLU A 240 17.50 -2.86 19.08
N GLU A 241 18.67 -2.64 18.49
CA GLU A 241 18.81 -2.38 17.05
C GLU A 241 18.27 -3.54 16.20
N LEU A 242 18.63 -4.79 16.52
CA LEU A 242 18.12 -5.95 15.77
C LEU A 242 16.60 -6.13 15.93
N CYS A 243 16.07 -5.82 17.11
CA CYS A 243 14.64 -5.82 17.39
C CYS A 243 13.92 -4.74 16.56
N ALA A 244 14.49 -3.55 16.46
CA ALA A 244 13.98 -2.47 15.61
C ALA A 244 13.99 -2.87 14.12
N ILE A 245 15.07 -3.50 13.64
CA ILE A 245 15.16 -4.06 12.28
C ILE A 245 14.06 -5.12 12.04
N LEU A 246 13.82 -6.01 13.00
CA LEU A 246 12.74 -6.99 12.92
C LEU A 246 11.37 -6.30 12.83
N GLY A 247 11.13 -5.26 13.63
CA GLY A 247 9.92 -4.45 13.59
C GLY A 247 9.69 -3.84 12.20
N LEU A 248 10.71 -3.19 11.63
CA LEU A 248 10.65 -2.64 10.26
C LEU A 248 10.38 -3.72 9.21
N TYR A 249 11.06 -4.87 9.33
CA TYR A 249 10.87 -6.02 8.44
C TYR A 249 9.43 -6.55 8.49
N VAL A 250 8.87 -6.72 9.68
CA VAL A 250 7.49 -7.21 9.88
C VAL A 250 6.48 -6.24 9.26
N LEU A 251 6.61 -4.94 9.53
CA LEU A 251 5.71 -3.92 8.98
C LEU A 251 5.80 -3.86 7.46
N GLN A 252 7.02 -3.89 6.90
CA GLN A 252 7.22 -3.93 5.45
C GLN A 252 6.52 -5.16 4.83
N ASN A 253 6.66 -6.34 5.43
CA ASN A 253 6.01 -7.55 4.94
C ASN A 253 4.49 -7.48 5.03
N MET A 254 3.92 -6.97 6.13
CA MET A 254 2.49 -6.72 6.24
C MET A 254 1.98 -5.80 5.12
N ALA A 255 2.78 -4.79 4.77
CA ALA A 255 2.47 -3.90 3.67
C ALA A 255 2.47 -4.62 2.31
N LEU A 256 3.48 -5.45 2.04
CA LEU A 256 3.62 -6.18 0.78
C LEU A 256 2.52 -7.23 0.59
N ILE A 257 2.22 -8.03 1.61
CA ILE A 257 1.14 -9.03 1.56
C ILE A 257 -0.21 -8.39 1.26
N SER A 258 -0.45 -7.20 1.83
CA SER A 258 -1.71 -6.46 1.66
C SER A 258 -1.88 -5.85 0.26
N LYS A 259 -0.83 -5.84 -0.59
CA LYS A 259 -0.92 -5.44 -2.00
C LYS A 259 -1.44 -6.55 -2.91
N SER A 260 -1.59 -7.77 -2.40
CA SER A 260 -2.06 -8.91 -3.19
C SER A 260 -3.37 -8.57 -3.92
N ILE A 261 -3.36 -8.79 -5.24
CA ILE A 261 -4.49 -8.52 -6.15
C ILE A 261 -5.53 -9.65 -6.09
N GLN A 262 -5.28 -10.68 -5.27
CA GLN A 262 -6.13 -11.86 -5.20
C GLN A 262 -7.58 -11.53 -4.88
N SER A 263 -8.50 -12.25 -5.50
CA SER A 263 -9.91 -12.22 -5.12
C SER A 263 -10.04 -12.63 -3.64
N HIS A 264 -10.69 -11.77 -2.85
CA HIS A 264 -10.81 -11.94 -1.39
C HIS A 264 -9.47 -11.94 -0.63
N VAL A 265 -8.63 -10.92 -0.85
CA VAL A 265 -7.36 -10.68 -0.16
C VAL A 265 -7.44 -10.91 1.35
N VAL A 266 -8.55 -10.48 1.97
CA VAL A 266 -8.80 -10.68 3.41
C VAL A 266 -8.76 -12.14 3.78
N SER A 267 -9.44 -13.00 3.02
CA SER A 267 -9.49 -14.43 3.31
C SER A 267 -8.17 -15.15 3.03
N SER A 268 -7.49 -14.78 1.94
CA SER A 268 -6.26 -15.46 1.49
C SER A 268 -5.06 -15.13 2.37
N CYS A 269 -4.91 -13.86 2.77
CA CYS A 269 -3.72 -13.39 3.48
C CYS A 269 -3.86 -13.43 5.01
N ARG A 270 -5.06 -13.68 5.55
CA ARG A 270 -5.34 -13.64 7.00
C ARG A 270 -4.38 -14.51 7.82
N SER A 271 -4.08 -15.72 7.37
CA SER A 271 -3.19 -16.63 8.10
C SER A 271 -1.76 -16.09 8.19
N LEU A 272 -1.24 -15.52 7.10
CA LEU A 272 0.09 -14.92 7.05
C LEU A 272 0.16 -13.68 7.93
N VAL A 273 -0.80 -12.77 7.82
CA VAL A 273 -0.84 -11.54 8.62
C VAL A 273 -0.98 -11.86 10.11
N LEU A 274 -1.75 -12.90 10.47
CA LEU A 274 -1.83 -13.41 11.83
C LEU A 274 -0.45 -13.83 12.37
N GLN A 275 0.38 -14.52 11.57
CA GLN A 275 1.72 -14.90 12.00
C GLN A 275 2.63 -13.67 12.13
N PHE A 276 2.62 -12.75 11.17
CA PHE A 276 3.39 -11.51 11.28
C PHE A 276 3.01 -10.68 12.51
N SER A 277 1.73 -10.67 12.88
CA SER A 277 1.23 -9.93 14.03
C SER A 277 1.79 -10.41 15.36
N LYS A 278 2.21 -11.67 15.45
CA LYS A 278 2.83 -12.24 16.66
C LYS A 278 4.20 -11.63 16.98
N PHE A 279 4.87 -11.02 15.99
CA PHE A 279 6.14 -10.34 16.22
C PHE A 279 5.96 -8.94 16.83
N LEU A 280 4.78 -8.33 16.71
CA LEU A 280 4.57 -6.94 17.17
C LEU A 280 4.84 -6.77 18.68
N PRO A 281 4.32 -7.63 19.59
CA PRO A 281 4.65 -7.54 21.00
C PRO A 281 6.14 -7.69 21.30
N PHE A 282 6.83 -8.56 20.55
CA PHE A 282 8.27 -8.78 20.72
C PHE A 282 9.07 -7.54 20.32
N CYS A 283 8.63 -6.86 19.26
CA CYS A 283 9.24 -5.63 18.76
C CYS A 283 8.79 -4.37 19.53
N GLU A 284 8.05 -4.53 20.64
CA GLU A 284 7.46 -3.44 21.42
C GLU A 284 6.56 -2.50 20.60
N LEU A 285 5.95 -3.01 19.53
CA LEU A 285 5.06 -2.26 18.66
C LEU A 285 3.61 -2.41 19.12
N SER A 286 2.97 -1.28 19.39
CA SER A 286 1.59 -1.19 19.86
C SER A 286 0.67 -0.67 18.77
N TYR A 287 -0.60 -1.09 18.76
CA TYR A 287 -1.57 -0.53 17.80
C TYR A 287 -1.73 0.98 17.96
N PHE A 288 -1.60 1.50 19.19
CA PHE A 288 -1.65 2.93 19.46
C PHE A 288 -0.45 3.67 18.85
N GLY A 289 0.76 3.17 19.06
CA GLY A 289 1.97 3.80 18.53
C GLY A 289 2.14 3.60 17.02
N LEU A 290 1.69 2.48 16.46
CA LEU A 290 1.65 2.24 15.02
C LEU A 290 0.66 3.17 14.31
N ILE A 291 -0.56 3.31 14.81
CA ILE A 291 -1.56 4.17 14.15
C ILE A 291 -1.26 5.66 14.31
N THR A 292 -0.47 6.07 15.31
CA THR A 292 0.00 7.46 15.45
C THR A 292 1.33 7.72 14.73
N GLY A 293 2.03 6.67 14.30
CA GLY A 293 3.35 6.74 13.67
C GLY A 293 4.53 6.85 14.65
N CYS A 294 4.27 6.99 15.95
CA CYS A 294 5.30 7.14 16.99
C CYS A 294 6.22 5.93 17.10
N ASP A 295 5.68 4.70 17.04
CA ASP A 295 6.49 3.49 17.16
C ASP A 295 7.40 3.33 15.94
N VAL A 296 6.90 3.66 14.74
CA VAL A 296 7.70 3.62 13.49
C VAL A 296 8.85 4.63 13.53
N ALA A 297 8.59 5.86 13.98
CA ALA A 297 9.63 6.86 14.14
C ALA A 297 10.71 6.37 15.11
N SER A 298 10.29 5.80 16.25
CA SER A 298 11.22 5.31 17.29
C SER A 298 12.13 4.18 16.77
N ILE A 299 11.58 3.16 16.11
CA ILE A 299 12.41 2.06 15.56
C ILE A 299 13.25 2.49 14.36
N THR A 300 12.80 3.48 13.59
CA THR A 300 13.58 4.05 12.48
C THR A 300 14.78 4.82 13.00
N ASP A 301 14.57 5.63 14.04
CA ASP A 301 15.64 6.38 14.71
C ASP A 301 16.66 5.44 15.35
N GLU A 302 16.23 4.30 15.90
CA GLU A 302 17.15 3.29 16.46
C GLU A 302 18.10 2.71 15.40
N VAL A 303 17.57 2.36 14.22
CA VAL A 303 18.37 1.76 13.14
C VAL A 303 19.28 2.77 12.45
N SER A 304 18.88 4.04 12.39
CA SER A 304 19.59 5.09 11.65
C SER A 304 20.78 5.71 12.41
N LYS A 305 21.01 5.31 13.67
CA LYS A 305 22.11 5.85 14.50
C LYS A 305 23.51 5.44 14.03
N GLU A 306 23.65 4.27 13.40
CA GLU A 306 24.96 3.69 13.04
C GLU A 306 25.22 3.60 11.52
N ASP A 307 24.17 3.52 10.69
CA ASP A 307 24.28 3.34 9.23
C ASP A 307 23.66 4.50 8.44
N GLY A 308 24.31 4.87 7.33
CA GLY A 308 23.78 5.90 6.42
C GLY A 308 22.47 5.51 5.74
N ASP A 309 21.86 6.48 5.03
CA ASP A 309 20.52 6.40 4.43
C ASP A 309 20.26 5.16 3.52
N ASP A 310 21.30 4.48 3.04
CA ASP A 310 21.21 3.39 2.06
C ASP A 310 20.46 2.14 2.56
N PHE A 311 20.60 1.76 3.84
CA PHE A 311 19.89 0.58 4.38
C PHE A 311 18.38 0.81 4.48
N MET A 312 17.98 2.02 4.89
CA MET A 312 16.57 2.36 5.10
C MET A 312 15.75 2.38 3.80
N ALA A 313 16.39 2.47 2.64
CA ALA A 313 15.74 2.47 1.33
C ALA A 313 14.87 1.22 1.06
N CYS A 314 15.19 0.07 1.69
CA CYS A 314 14.41 -1.15 1.53
C CYS A 314 13.06 -1.17 2.30
N PHE A 315 12.85 -0.19 3.20
CA PHE A 315 11.67 -0.07 4.07
C PHE A 315 10.65 0.97 3.58
N SER A 316 10.51 1.12 2.26
CA SER A 316 9.68 2.14 1.62
C SER A 316 8.17 2.06 1.93
N PHE A 317 7.67 0.95 2.46
CA PHE A 317 6.26 0.72 2.77
C PHE A 317 5.99 0.55 4.27
N VAL A 318 6.95 0.79 5.16
CA VAL A 318 6.77 0.58 6.61
C VAL A 318 5.63 1.42 7.18
N MET A 319 5.48 2.67 6.75
CA MET A 319 4.35 3.52 7.18
C MET A 319 3.00 2.93 6.76
N SER A 320 2.94 2.32 5.57
CA SER A 320 1.75 1.56 5.17
C SER A 320 1.57 0.33 6.04
N GLY A 321 2.65 -0.40 6.33
CA GLY A 321 2.67 -1.57 7.20
C GLY A 321 2.11 -1.30 8.59
N ALA A 322 2.51 -0.18 9.19
CA ALA A 322 2.02 0.27 10.50
C ALA A 322 0.51 0.50 10.51
N THR A 323 -0.01 1.25 9.53
CA THR A 323 -1.45 1.46 9.40
C THR A 323 -2.19 0.15 9.11
N LEU A 324 -1.62 -0.71 8.26
CA LEU A 324 -2.19 -2.00 7.88
C LEU A 324 -2.25 -2.99 9.04
N ALA A 325 -1.25 -3.02 9.92
CA ALA A 325 -1.29 -3.86 11.12
C ALA A 325 -2.58 -3.61 11.92
N VAL A 326 -2.94 -2.34 12.10
CA VAL A 326 -4.14 -1.94 12.83
C VAL A 326 -5.42 -2.20 12.03
N ILE A 327 -5.41 -1.97 10.71
CA ILE A 327 -6.54 -2.32 9.83
C ILE A 327 -6.81 -3.83 9.86
N TRP A 328 -5.78 -4.67 9.82
CA TRP A 328 -5.94 -6.12 9.93
C TRP A 328 -6.44 -6.55 11.31
N GLY A 329 -6.01 -5.87 12.37
CA GLY A 329 -6.60 -6.02 13.69
C GLY A 329 -8.09 -5.63 13.75
N HIS A 330 -8.52 -4.65 12.96
CA HIS A 330 -9.92 -4.27 12.80
C HIS A 330 -10.73 -5.30 12.00
N ILE A 331 -10.11 -5.89 10.97
CA ILE A 331 -10.71 -6.94 10.15
C ILE A 331 -10.90 -8.23 10.94
N SER A 332 -9.99 -8.56 11.85
CA SER A 332 -10.02 -9.81 12.62
C SER A 332 -9.52 -9.66 14.05
N ASP A 333 -10.41 -9.94 15.01
CA ASP A 333 -10.08 -9.99 16.45
C ASP A 333 -8.96 -10.99 16.78
N GLU A 334 -8.81 -12.06 16.00
CA GLU A 334 -7.71 -13.02 16.18
C GLU A 334 -6.35 -12.38 15.88
N ILE A 335 -6.30 -11.53 14.86
CA ILE A 335 -5.09 -10.77 14.51
C ILE A 335 -4.77 -9.76 15.61
N ALA A 336 -5.77 -9.02 16.10
CA ALA A 336 -5.59 -8.11 17.23
C ALA A 336 -5.06 -8.84 18.48
N LYS A 337 -5.61 -10.01 18.80
CA LYS A 337 -5.13 -10.84 19.93
C LYS A 337 -3.70 -11.34 19.72
N ALA A 338 -3.33 -11.74 18.49
CA ALA A 338 -1.97 -12.16 18.18
C ALA A 338 -0.97 -11.01 18.32
N ALA A 339 -1.37 -9.79 18.00
CA ALA A 339 -0.61 -8.56 18.24
C ALA A 339 -0.58 -8.13 19.72
N GLY A 340 -1.20 -8.89 20.64
CA GLY A 340 -1.26 -8.53 22.06
C GLY A 340 -2.17 -7.33 22.37
N GLU A 341 -3.07 -6.97 21.46
CA GLU A 341 -3.79 -5.71 21.46
C GLU A 341 -5.30 -5.86 21.64
N GLN A 342 -5.93 -4.80 22.15
CA GLN A 342 -7.39 -4.67 22.22
C GLN A 342 -7.82 -3.40 21.49
N LEU A 343 -8.26 -3.55 20.24
CA LEU A 343 -8.55 -2.42 19.36
C LEU A 343 -9.55 -1.42 19.95
N ILE A 344 -10.57 -1.90 20.68
CA ILE A 344 -11.56 -1.02 21.34
C ILE A 344 -10.89 -0.08 22.36
N SER A 345 -9.90 -0.57 23.11
CA SER A 345 -9.14 0.25 24.07
C SER A 345 -8.34 1.34 23.35
N VAL A 346 -7.68 0.98 22.25
CA VAL A 346 -6.93 1.90 21.39
C VAL A 346 -7.86 2.96 20.79
N LEU A 347 -8.99 2.56 20.24
CA LEU A 347 -10.00 3.48 19.69
C LEU A 347 -10.54 4.44 20.75
N ASN A 348 -10.77 3.98 21.97
CA ASN A 348 -11.21 4.86 23.07
C ASN A 348 -10.15 5.91 23.42
N LYS A 349 -8.86 5.53 23.45
CA LYS A 349 -7.77 6.50 23.64
C LYS A 349 -7.75 7.55 22.52
N ILE A 350 -7.89 7.12 21.26
CA ILE A 350 -7.92 8.02 20.09
C ILE A 350 -9.14 8.95 20.13
N ARG A 351 -10.33 8.45 20.48
CA ARG A 351 -11.54 9.28 20.58
C ARG A 351 -11.44 10.37 21.66
N ASN A 352 -10.74 10.07 22.76
CA ASN A 352 -10.61 10.97 23.90
C ASN A 352 -9.51 12.03 23.74
N ASP A 353 -8.57 11.87 22.80
CA ASP A 353 -7.49 12.82 22.55
C ASP A 353 -7.51 13.31 21.09
N ARG A 354 -7.77 14.61 20.92
CA ARG A 354 -7.90 15.25 19.62
C ARG A 354 -6.60 15.28 18.83
N THR A 355 -5.46 15.50 19.50
CA THR A 355 -4.15 15.55 18.83
C THR A 355 -3.72 14.18 18.33
N VAL A 356 -3.89 13.15 19.18
CA VAL A 356 -3.64 11.75 18.84
C VAL A 356 -4.53 11.32 17.68
N ARG A 357 -5.80 11.75 17.67
CA ARG A 357 -6.72 11.46 16.59
C ARG A 357 -6.30 12.06 15.26
N TRP A 358 -5.81 13.31 15.26
CA TRP A 358 -5.28 13.92 14.04
C TRP A 358 -4.05 13.19 13.50
N GLN A 359 -3.14 12.75 14.37
CA GLN A 359 -2.02 11.89 13.99
C GLN A 359 -2.53 10.59 13.36
N ALA A 360 -3.48 9.93 14.02
CA ALA A 360 -4.08 8.68 13.56
C ALA A 360 -4.73 8.81 12.18
N ILE A 361 -5.56 9.83 11.98
CA ILE A 361 -6.18 10.11 10.67
C ILE A 361 -5.11 10.42 9.61
N GLY A 362 -4.06 11.14 9.99
CA GLY A 362 -2.95 11.47 9.11
C GLY A 362 -2.21 10.25 8.54
N MET A 363 -2.19 9.11 9.27
CA MET A 363 -1.55 7.86 8.83
C MET A 363 -2.31 7.12 7.73
N PHE A 364 -3.61 7.41 7.54
CA PHE A 364 -4.41 6.76 6.50
C PHE A 364 -4.03 7.19 5.08
N LYS A 365 -3.32 8.33 4.91
CA LYS A 365 -2.83 8.75 3.58
C LYS A 365 -2.04 7.64 2.89
N TYR A 366 -1.19 6.91 3.63
CA TYR A 366 -0.33 5.86 3.07
C TYR A 366 -1.12 4.70 2.44
N ILE A 367 -2.35 4.46 2.90
CA ILE A 367 -3.21 3.39 2.38
C ILE A 367 -4.21 3.93 1.36
N LEU A 368 -4.94 4.98 1.72
CA LEU A 368 -6.03 5.49 0.91
C LEU A 368 -5.53 6.17 -0.38
N SER A 369 -4.34 6.78 -0.37
CA SER A 369 -3.79 7.45 -1.56
C SER A 369 -3.12 6.50 -2.53
N SER A 370 -2.73 5.31 -2.06
CA SER A 370 -2.02 4.31 -2.86
C SER A 370 -2.96 3.63 -3.85
N ILE A 371 -2.46 3.37 -5.06
CA ILE A 371 -3.17 2.57 -6.06
C ILE A 371 -2.98 1.07 -5.85
N ASP A 372 -1.96 0.68 -5.08
CA ASP A 372 -1.55 -0.71 -4.91
C ASP A 372 -2.50 -1.50 -4.00
N TYR A 373 -3.22 -0.83 -3.10
CA TYR A 373 -4.08 -1.52 -2.12
C TYR A 373 -5.49 -1.76 -2.67
N PRO A 374 -6.01 -3.00 -2.55
CA PRO A 374 -7.36 -3.35 -3.00
C PRO A 374 -8.47 -2.50 -2.36
N TRP A 375 -9.59 -2.39 -3.07
CA TRP A 375 -10.78 -1.67 -2.57
C TRP A 375 -11.33 -2.24 -1.28
N GLU A 376 -11.19 -3.56 -1.05
CA GLU A 376 -11.61 -4.22 0.19
C GLU A 376 -10.85 -3.67 1.40
N ILE A 377 -9.52 -3.55 1.31
CA ILE A 377 -8.68 -2.94 2.34
C ILE A 377 -9.03 -1.47 2.53
N LYS A 378 -9.24 -0.72 1.44
CA LYS A 378 -9.67 0.69 1.51
C LYS A 378 -11.04 0.84 2.19
N SER A 379 -11.95 -0.12 1.99
CA SER A 379 -13.25 -0.13 2.67
C SER A 379 -13.09 -0.24 4.19
N HIS A 380 -12.33 -1.23 4.66
CA HIS A 380 -12.04 -1.38 6.09
C HIS A 380 -11.26 -0.20 6.67
N SER A 381 -10.42 0.44 5.86
CA SER A 381 -9.73 1.66 6.26
C SER A 381 -10.69 2.82 6.51
N VAL A 382 -11.68 3.01 5.64
CA VAL A 382 -12.75 4.03 5.82
C VAL A 382 -13.63 3.70 7.01
N GLU A 383 -13.94 2.42 7.25
CA GLU A 383 -14.68 1.98 8.44
C GLU A 383 -13.93 2.29 9.73
N LEU A 384 -12.64 1.97 9.78
CA LEU A 384 -11.81 2.26 10.94
C LEU A 384 -11.71 3.78 11.21
N LEU A 385 -11.58 4.60 10.16
CA LEU A 385 -11.67 6.06 10.27
C LEU A 385 -13.01 6.50 10.87
N LEU A 386 -14.14 5.94 10.42
CA LEU A 386 -15.45 6.25 10.99
C LEU A 386 -15.54 5.84 12.46
N CYS A 387 -14.97 4.70 12.85
CA CYS A 387 -14.89 4.26 14.23
C CYS A 387 -14.06 5.22 15.08
N MET A 388 -12.94 5.75 14.59
CA MET A 388 -12.16 6.78 15.30
C MET A 388 -12.96 8.07 15.55
N MET A 389 -13.99 8.31 14.72
CA MET A 389 -14.86 9.48 14.78
C MET A 389 -16.21 9.23 15.47
N GLU A 390 -16.44 8.06 16.07
CA GLU A 390 -17.68 7.75 16.79
C GLU A 390 -17.78 8.50 18.12
N GLY A 391 -18.98 9.04 18.42
CA GLY A 391 -19.27 9.68 19.70
C GLY A 391 -18.67 11.08 19.88
N ILE A 392 -18.02 11.63 18.86
CA ILE A 392 -17.47 13.00 18.90
C ILE A 392 -18.59 13.99 18.61
N ASN A 393 -18.97 14.77 19.63
CA ASN A 393 -19.86 15.90 19.47
C ASN A 393 -19.02 17.13 19.08
N SER A 394 -19.42 17.82 18.02
CA SER A 394 -18.73 19.01 17.50
C SER A 394 -18.83 20.25 18.39
N GLU A 395 -19.44 20.14 19.58
CA GLU A 395 -19.94 21.29 20.35
C GLU A 395 -19.08 21.70 21.55
N GLU A 396 -18.04 20.94 21.91
CA GLU A 396 -17.18 21.30 23.05
C GLU A 396 -15.70 21.23 22.68
N SER A 397 -15.06 22.37 22.45
CA SER A 397 -13.73 22.64 23.01
C SER A 397 -13.34 24.08 22.76
N SER A 398 -13.01 24.77 23.85
CA SER A 398 -12.24 26.01 23.84
C SER A 398 -11.05 25.88 22.88
N ASP A 399 -10.89 26.86 21.99
CA ASP A 399 -9.68 27.10 21.18
C ASP A 399 -8.48 27.35 22.12
N ASN A 400 -8.02 26.32 22.81
CA ASN A 400 -6.71 26.33 23.43
C ASN A 400 -5.69 26.20 22.30
N HIS A 401 -4.66 27.04 22.38
CA HIS A 401 -3.51 27.23 21.48
C HIS A 401 -2.72 25.94 21.14
N THR A 402 -3.40 24.91 20.63
CA THR A 402 -2.78 23.69 20.15
C THR A 402 -2.22 23.98 18.77
N ASP A 403 -0.91 23.88 18.63
CA ASP A 403 -0.24 24.08 17.34
C ASP A 403 -0.71 23.00 16.34
N PHE A 404 -1.63 23.37 15.45
CA PHE A 404 -2.21 22.49 14.45
C PHE A 404 -1.31 22.35 13.21
N SER A 405 -0.30 23.21 13.07
CA SER A 405 0.48 23.35 11.84
C SER A 405 1.21 22.06 11.43
N CYS A 406 1.64 21.26 12.41
CA CYS A 406 2.34 20.00 12.16
C CYS A 406 1.42 18.88 11.63
N PHE A 407 0.12 18.93 11.90
CA PHE A 407 -0.84 17.89 11.46
C PHE A 407 -1.44 18.20 10.09
N MET A 408 -1.54 19.49 9.75
CA MET A 408 -2.26 19.99 8.58
C MET A 408 -1.85 19.31 7.26
N PRO A 409 -0.55 19.14 6.91
CA PRO A 409 -0.18 18.48 5.65
C PRO A 409 -0.65 17.01 5.59
N SER A 410 -0.58 16.29 6.70
CA SER A 410 -0.96 14.88 6.75
C SER A 410 -2.47 14.70 6.69
N LEU A 411 -3.22 15.52 7.43
CA LEU A 411 -4.68 15.54 7.40
C LEU A 411 -5.20 15.92 6.02
N PHE A 412 -4.63 16.96 5.40
CA PHE A 412 -4.97 17.35 4.03
C PHE A 412 -4.75 16.19 3.04
N SER A 413 -3.61 15.52 3.12
CA SER A 413 -3.30 14.36 2.27
C SER A 413 -4.29 13.21 2.47
N SER A 414 -4.67 12.92 3.72
CA SER A 414 -5.68 11.90 4.04
C SER A 414 -7.06 12.28 3.50
N LEU A 415 -7.48 13.55 3.61
CA LEU A 415 -8.76 14.04 3.08
C LEU A 415 -8.80 13.95 1.55
N GLN A 416 -7.73 14.35 0.85
CA GLN A 416 -7.61 14.16 -0.60
C GLN A 416 -7.70 12.68 -0.99
N ALA A 417 -7.12 11.79 -0.19
CA ALA A 417 -7.23 10.35 -0.43
C ALA A 417 -8.67 9.83 -0.25
N VAL A 418 -9.41 10.37 0.73
CA VAL A 418 -10.84 10.08 0.90
C VAL A 418 -11.66 10.59 -0.28
N GLU A 419 -11.38 11.79 -0.82
CA GLU A 419 -12.02 12.30 -2.03
C GLU A 419 -11.81 11.37 -3.24
N ARG A 420 -10.60 10.83 -3.41
CA ARG A 420 -10.32 9.85 -4.47
C ARG A 420 -11.19 8.61 -4.36
N ILE A 421 -11.50 8.16 -3.14
CA ILE A 421 -12.42 7.03 -2.91
C ILE A 421 -13.85 7.42 -3.27
N MET A 422 -14.28 8.63 -2.87
CA MET A 422 -15.61 9.16 -3.22
C MET A 422 -15.80 9.26 -4.75
N ILE A 423 -14.75 9.54 -5.51
CA ILE A 423 -14.80 9.65 -6.97
C ILE A 423 -14.65 8.28 -7.64
N GLY A 424 -13.66 7.50 -7.23
CA GLY A 424 -13.17 6.34 -7.98
C GLY A 424 -13.73 4.98 -7.56
N ALA A 425 -14.31 4.84 -6.37
CA ALA A 425 -14.82 3.54 -5.92
C ALA A 425 -16.06 3.14 -6.72
N SER A 426 -16.12 1.91 -7.22
CA SER A 426 -17.30 1.37 -7.92
C SER A 426 -18.49 1.14 -6.98
N ASP A 427 -18.23 0.76 -5.73
CA ASP A 427 -19.24 0.56 -4.70
C ASP A 427 -19.81 1.89 -4.16
N ALA A 428 -21.11 2.09 -4.35
CA ALA A 428 -21.83 3.27 -3.86
C ALA A 428 -21.89 3.34 -2.33
N SER A 429 -21.90 2.20 -1.63
CA SER A 429 -21.87 2.14 -0.17
C SER A 429 -20.55 2.69 0.35
N LEU A 430 -19.42 2.23 -0.22
CA LEU A 430 -18.09 2.76 0.08
C LEU A 430 -17.99 4.26 -0.20
N ARG A 431 -18.47 4.76 -1.36
CA ARG A 431 -18.49 6.20 -1.66
C ARG A 431 -19.24 7.01 -0.59
N LYS A 432 -20.40 6.52 -0.11
CA LYS A 432 -21.19 7.17 0.95
C LYS A 432 -20.48 7.15 2.31
N LYS A 433 -19.85 6.03 2.68
CA LYS A 433 -19.04 5.92 3.91
C LYS A 433 -17.86 6.89 3.87
N ALA A 434 -17.17 6.98 2.73
CA ALA A 434 -16.07 7.91 2.51
C ALA A 434 -16.52 9.37 2.66
N TYR A 435 -17.67 9.74 2.07
CA TYR A 435 -18.27 11.06 2.30
C TYR A 435 -18.58 11.33 3.77
N SER A 436 -19.14 10.34 4.49
CA SER A 436 -19.39 10.48 5.92
C SER A 436 -18.10 10.68 6.72
N ALA A 437 -17.03 9.96 6.36
CA ALA A 437 -15.71 10.12 6.98
C ALA A 437 -15.14 11.52 6.72
N LEU A 438 -15.19 12.00 5.47
CA LEU A 438 -14.77 13.35 5.09
C LEU A 438 -15.45 14.41 5.97
N ARG A 439 -16.78 14.38 6.08
CA ARG A 439 -17.55 15.34 6.88
C ARG A 439 -17.16 15.33 8.36
N LYS A 440 -17.00 14.13 8.94
CA LYS A 440 -16.63 13.99 10.35
C LYS A 440 -15.22 14.51 10.61
N VAL A 441 -14.25 14.15 9.78
CA VAL A 441 -12.86 14.62 9.91
C VAL A 441 -12.78 16.13 9.73
N VAL A 442 -13.44 16.71 8.72
CA VAL A 442 -13.51 18.16 8.53
C VAL A 442 -14.10 18.86 9.77
N SER A 443 -15.18 18.30 10.34
CA SER A 443 -15.81 18.86 11.54
C SER A 443 -14.95 18.76 12.80
N ASP A 444 -13.93 17.90 12.81
CA ASP A 444 -12.99 17.72 13.94
C ASP A 444 -11.75 18.62 13.85
N ILE A 445 -11.53 19.28 12.70
CA ILE A 445 -10.45 20.28 12.53
C ILE A 445 -10.85 21.59 13.23
N PRO A 446 -9.94 22.32 13.91
CA PRO A 446 -10.25 23.60 14.55
C PRO A 446 -10.81 24.61 13.54
N SER A 447 -11.78 25.43 13.96
CA SER A 447 -12.47 26.38 13.06
C SER A 447 -11.50 27.29 12.32
N SER A 448 -10.46 27.78 13.01
CA SER A 448 -9.37 28.61 12.47
C SER A 448 -8.65 27.99 11.27
N HIS A 449 -8.55 26.67 11.20
CA HIS A 449 -7.83 25.94 10.14
C HIS A 449 -8.75 25.19 9.17
N ARG A 450 -10.00 24.94 9.58
CA ARG A 450 -10.99 24.19 8.80
C ARG A 450 -11.30 24.90 7.48
N PHE A 451 -11.39 26.23 7.50
CA PHE A 451 -11.61 27.02 6.28
C PHE A 451 -10.46 26.86 5.29
N ASP A 452 -9.21 26.97 5.76
CA ASP A 452 -8.03 26.84 4.92
C ASP A 452 -7.92 25.45 4.30
N ILE A 453 -8.24 24.39 5.06
CA ILE A 453 -8.27 23.02 4.53
C ILE A 453 -9.35 22.87 3.46
N LEU A 454 -10.60 23.32 3.71
CA LEU A 454 -11.67 23.24 2.72
C LEU A 454 -11.34 24.05 1.46
N ARG A 455 -10.79 25.26 1.61
CA ARG A 455 -10.32 26.08 0.49
C ARG A 455 -9.22 25.36 -0.28
N ALA A 456 -8.25 24.76 0.41
CA ALA A 456 -7.18 23.99 -0.22
C ALA A 456 -7.74 22.79 -1.00
N LEU A 457 -8.68 22.04 -0.43
CA LEU A 457 -9.33 20.91 -1.12
C LEU A 457 -10.06 21.37 -2.39
N ILE A 458 -10.82 22.47 -2.30
CA ILE A 458 -11.51 23.09 -3.44
C ILE A 458 -10.52 23.48 -4.54
N THR A 459 -9.44 24.18 -4.19
CA THR A 459 -8.44 24.65 -5.19
C THR A 459 -7.60 23.54 -5.82
N ASN A 460 -7.44 22.40 -5.14
CA ASN A 460 -6.60 21.29 -5.62
C ASN A 460 -7.41 20.14 -6.24
N SER A 461 -8.75 20.26 -6.31
CA SER A 461 -9.61 19.25 -6.91
C SER A 461 -9.79 19.50 -8.40
N ASN A 462 -9.71 18.43 -9.20
CA ASN A 462 -9.96 18.47 -10.64
C ASN A 462 -11.37 17.96 -11.01
N SER A 463 -12.19 17.59 -10.02
CA SER A 463 -13.55 17.06 -10.25
C SER A 463 -14.59 18.15 -9.98
N PRO A 464 -15.36 18.61 -11.00
CA PRO A 464 -16.41 19.60 -10.81
C PRO A 464 -17.43 19.21 -9.72
N SER A 465 -17.86 17.95 -9.70
CA SER A 465 -18.80 17.44 -8.69
C SER A 465 -18.21 17.47 -7.29
N MET A 466 -16.91 17.15 -7.15
CA MET A 466 -16.25 17.21 -5.84
C MET A 466 -16.08 18.64 -5.34
N ILE A 467 -15.73 19.57 -6.23
CA ILE A 467 -15.68 20.99 -5.90
C ILE A 467 -17.06 21.47 -5.41
N ALA A 468 -18.14 21.08 -6.09
CA ALA A 468 -19.51 21.44 -5.69
C ALA A 468 -19.85 20.91 -4.28
N ILE A 469 -19.53 19.65 -3.99
CA ILE A 469 -19.73 19.04 -2.66
C ILE A 469 -18.95 19.79 -1.59
N LEU A 470 -17.69 20.15 -1.85
CA LEU A 470 -16.86 20.88 -0.89
C LEU A 470 -17.38 22.31 -0.64
N ILE A 471 -17.92 22.99 -1.66
CA ILE A 471 -18.59 24.28 -1.51
C ILE A 471 -19.85 24.15 -0.64
N ASP A 472 -20.61 23.06 -0.80
CA ASP A 472 -21.76 22.79 0.07
C ASP A 472 -21.34 22.55 1.53
N LEU A 473 -20.18 21.92 1.78
CA LEU A 473 -19.62 21.82 3.14
C LEU A 473 -19.27 23.19 3.72
N VAL A 474 -18.69 24.10 2.92
CA VAL A 474 -18.44 25.50 3.35
C VAL A 474 -19.75 26.18 3.75
N LYS A 475 -20.82 25.98 2.98
CA LYS A 475 -22.15 26.50 3.30
C LYS A 475 -22.71 25.93 4.60
N GLU A 476 -22.54 24.62 4.86
CA GLU A 476 -22.92 23.99 6.12
C GLU A 476 -22.17 24.57 7.32
N GLU A 477 -20.87 24.85 7.18
CA GLU A 477 -20.06 25.48 8.23
C GLU A 477 -20.53 26.91 8.55
N ILE A 478 -20.79 27.71 7.51
CA ILE A 478 -21.39 29.04 7.68
C ILE A 478 -22.71 28.95 8.43
N LEU A 479 -23.57 27.99 8.06
CA LEU A 479 -24.87 27.82 8.70
C LEU A 479 -24.70 27.55 10.21
N LYS A 480 -23.75 26.71 10.62
CA LYS A 480 -23.49 26.41 12.04
C LYS A 480 -23.10 27.66 12.81
N GLU A 481 -22.20 28.47 12.26
CA GLU A 481 -21.72 29.68 12.93
C GLU A 481 -22.80 30.77 13.06
N VAL A 482 -23.64 30.94 12.04
CA VAL A 482 -24.79 31.87 12.09
C VAL A 482 -25.73 31.48 13.25
N HIS A 483 -26.08 30.19 13.37
CA HIS A 483 -26.94 29.73 14.47
C HIS A 483 -26.28 29.89 15.86
N GLN A 484 -24.96 29.73 15.97
CA GLN A 484 -24.24 29.96 17.22
C GLN A 484 -24.26 31.43 17.64
N SER A 485 -24.20 32.35 16.68
CA SER A 485 -24.27 33.79 16.95
C SER A 485 -25.64 34.28 17.44
N ASP A 486 -26.72 33.57 17.09
CA ASP A 486 -28.09 33.88 17.51
C ASP A 486 -28.45 33.36 18.92
N MET A 487 -27.66 32.43 19.49
CA MET A 487 -28.05 31.65 20.67
C MET A 487 -27.58 32.16 22.05
N SER A 488 -27.00 33.36 22.21
CA SER A 488 -26.87 33.96 23.56
C SER A 488 -26.61 35.47 23.60
N GLU A 489 -27.44 36.20 24.35
CA GLU A 489 -27.12 37.57 24.80
C GLU A 489 -26.15 37.58 26.01
N ASP A 490 -26.11 36.50 26.79
CA ASP A 490 -25.30 36.41 28.03
C ASP A 490 -23.82 36.05 27.81
N ASN A 491 -23.44 35.38 26.71
CA ASN A 491 -22.02 35.07 26.41
C ASN A 491 -21.27 36.23 25.73
N LYS A 492 -21.95 37.32 25.35
CA LYS A 492 -21.29 38.48 24.72
C LYS A 492 -20.20 39.09 25.59
N ILE A 493 -20.31 39.02 26.92
CA ILE A 493 -19.33 39.63 27.84
C ILE A 493 -18.06 38.77 27.99
N ILE A 494 -18.15 37.45 27.86
CA ILE A 494 -17.00 36.54 27.98
C ILE A 494 -16.26 36.40 26.63
N HIS A 495 -16.97 36.48 25.49
CA HIS A 495 -16.36 36.37 24.16
C HIS A 495 -15.53 37.61 23.75
N ILE A 496 -15.81 38.79 24.30
CA ILE A 496 -15.09 40.03 23.94
C ILE A 496 -13.61 39.99 24.40
N GLN A 497 -13.25 39.17 25.39
CA GLN A 497 -11.87 39.14 25.90
C GLN A 497 -10.98 38.06 25.24
N ASN A 498 -11.54 37.05 24.56
CA ASN A 498 -10.75 35.92 24.02
C ASN A 498 -10.81 35.70 22.49
N THR A 499 -11.64 36.43 21.73
CA THR A 499 -11.67 36.32 20.26
C THR A 499 -11.60 37.70 19.60
N ASN A 500 -10.39 38.22 19.43
CA ASN A 500 -10.10 39.32 18.50
C ASN A 500 -9.95 38.85 17.04
N ALA A 501 -10.20 37.58 16.74
CA ALA A 501 -10.29 37.05 15.38
C ALA A 501 -11.77 36.76 15.07
N GLY A 502 -12.35 37.43 14.08
CA GLY A 502 -13.68 37.09 13.57
C GLY A 502 -13.72 35.65 13.04
N SER A 503 -14.92 35.09 12.88
CA SER A 503 -15.08 33.77 12.27
C SER A 503 -14.45 33.76 10.85
N PRO A 504 -13.68 32.73 10.48
CA PRO A 504 -13.11 32.62 9.14
C PRO A 504 -14.17 32.35 8.07
N PHE A 505 -15.20 31.55 8.37
CA PHE A 505 -16.25 31.20 7.40
C PHE A 505 -17.27 32.33 7.20
N TRP A 506 -17.65 33.04 8.27
CA TRP A 506 -18.57 34.17 8.23
C TRP A 506 -17.83 35.51 8.07
N SER A 507 -16.97 35.56 7.06
CA SER A 507 -16.16 36.73 6.71
C SER A 507 -16.06 36.91 5.19
N SER A 508 -15.32 37.92 4.73
CA SER A 508 -15.06 38.14 3.31
C SER A 508 -14.42 36.94 2.60
N HIS A 509 -13.73 36.05 3.34
CA HIS A 509 -13.09 34.87 2.78
C HIS A 509 -14.08 33.90 2.12
N ALA A 510 -15.33 33.81 2.59
CA ALA A 510 -16.35 33.00 1.92
C ALA A 510 -16.68 33.52 0.52
N LEU A 511 -16.59 34.84 0.30
CA LEU A 511 -16.78 35.45 -1.01
C LEU A 511 -15.58 35.17 -1.93
N ASP A 512 -14.37 34.96 -1.41
CA ASP A 512 -13.23 34.57 -2.22
C ASP A 512 -13.44 33.19 -2.89
N ILE A 513 -14.13 32.27 -2.21
CA ILE A 513 -14.50 30.95 -2.78
C ILE A 513 -15.52 31.13 -3.91
N VAL A 514 -16.51 32.00 -3.72
CA VAL A 514 -17.48 32.35 -4.77
C VAL A 514 -16.76 32.97 -5.97
N GLU A 515 -15.88 33.94 -5.73
CA GLU A 515 -15.11 34.61 -6.79
C GLU A 515 -14.26 33.61 -7.57
N LEU A 516 -13.57 32.70 -6.88
CA LEU A 516 -12.73 31.68 -7.51
C LEU A 516 -13.51 30.84 -8.55
N MET A 517 -14.79 30.57 -8.30
CA MET A 517 -15.64 29.78 -9.19
C MET A 517 -16.30 30.62 -10.29
N LEU A 518 -16.75 31.85 -9.97
CA LEU A 518 -17.48 32.70 -10.92
C LEU A 518 -16.57 33.56 -11.79
N LYS A 519 -15.32 33.76 -11.37
CA LYS A 519 -14.28 34.51 -12.07
C LYS A 519 -12.93 33.80 -11.88
N PRO A 520 -12.66 32.72 -12.64
CA PRO A 520 -11.44 31.95 -12.50
C PRO A 520 -10.17 32.80 -12.68
N PRO A 521 -9.01 32.39 -12.11
CA PRO A 521 -7.76 33.19 -12.14
C PRO A 521 -7.25 33.52 -13.55
N LYS A 522 -7.62 32.72 -14.56
CA LYS A 522 -7.28 32.97 -15.97
C LYS A 522 -8.06 34.15 -16.59
N GLY A 523 -9.02 34.72 -15.85
CA GLY A 523 -9.93 35.77 -16.32
C GLY A 523 -11.11 35.21 -17.11
N GLY A 524 -12.14 36.06 -17.28
CA GLY A 524 -13.38 35.69 -17.98
C GLY A 524 -14.34 34.83 -17.13
N PRO A 525 -15.50 34.45 -17.71
CA PRO A 525 -16.45 33.54 -17.06
C PRO A 525 -15.92 32.09 -17.01
N PRO A 526 -16.44 31.25 -16.10
CA PRO A 526 -16.05 29.85 -15.99
C PRO A 526 -16.39 29.04 -17.26
N PRO A 527 -15.61 28.00 -17.58
CA PRO A 527 -15.90 27.11 -18.70
C PRO A 527 -17.21 26.34 -18.44
N LEU A 528 -18.17 26.51 -19.34
CA LEU A 528 -19.47 25.85 -19.31
C LEU A 528 -19.67 25.08 -20.62
N PRO A 529 -20.32 23.90 -20.57
CA PRO A 529 -21.09 23.35 -19.44
C PRO A 529 -20.28 22.53 -18.42
N GLU A 530 -18.99 22.30 -18.63
CA GLU A 530 -18.19 21.34 -17.86
C GLU A 530 -18.12 21.67 -16.36
N HIS A 531 -18.17 22.96 -16.00
CA HIS A 531 -18.19 23.42 -14.60
C HIS A 531 -19.57 23.87 -14.11
N SER A 532 -20.66 23.36 -14.69
CA SER A 532 -22.02 23.75 -14.28
C SER A 532 -22.30 23.48 -12.80
N GLU A 533 -21.87 22.34 -12.26
CA GLU A 533 -22.08 21.96 -10.86
C GLU A 533 -21.38 22.90 -9.85
N PRO A 534 -20.07 23.16 -9.94
CA PRO A 534 -19.40 24.06 -9.01
C PRO A 534 -19.86 25.52 -9.17
N VAL A 535 -20.22 25.96 -10.38
CA VAL A 535 -20.82 27.28 -10.61
C VAL A 535 -22.18 27.39 -9.92
N LEU A 536 -23.03 26.36 -10.04
CA LEU A 536 -24.31 26.30 -9.35
C LEU A 536 -24.13 26.33 -7.82
N ALA A 537 -23.17 25.57 -7.28
CA ALA A 537 -22.88 25.58 -5.85
C ALA A 537 -22.41 26.96 -5.37
N ALA A 538 -21.51 27.61 -6.11
CA ALA A 538 -21.04 28.96 -5.80
C ALA A 538 -22.15 30.03 -5.85
N LEU A 539 -23.03 29.98 -6.87
CA LEU A 539 -24.21 30.86 -6.95
C LEU A 539 -25.16 30.63 -5.77
N ASN A 540 -25.36 29.38 -5.36
CA ASN A 540 -26.17 29.04 -4.19
C ASN A 540 -25.56 29.54 -2.88
N LEU A 541 -24.24 29.43 -2.72
CA LEU A 541 -23.51 29.99 -1.59
C LEU A 541 -23.64 31.51 -1.54
N PHE A 542 -23.39 32.19 -2.67
CA PHE A 542 -23.58 33.64 -2.79
C PHE A 542 -24.99 34.08 -2.42
N ARG A 543 -26.00 33.43 -3.01
CA ARG A 543 -27.42 33.69 -2.72
C ARG A 543 -27.74 33.50 -1.24
N PHE A 544 -27.22 32.43 -0.64
CA PHE A 544 -27.43 32.13 0.77
C PHE A 544 -26.85 33.23 1.66
N ILE A 545 -25.58 33.61 1.47
CA ILE A 545 -24.93 34.67 2.25
C ILE A 545 -25.71 35.99 2.11
N LEU A 546 -26.08 36.37 0.87
CA LEU A 546 -26.79 37.62 0.59
C LEU A 546 -28.15 37.70 1.30
N ILE A 547 -28.93 36.61 1.27
CA ILE A 547 -30.23 36.54 1.94
C ILE A 547 -30.07 36.56 3.45
N THR A 548 -29.14 35.78 3.99
CA THR A 548 -28.90 35.66 5.43
C THR A 548 -28.48 37.01 6.02
N GLU A 549 -27.48 37.69 5.45
CA GLU A 549 -27.03 39.01 5.92
C GLU A 549 -28.11 40.08 5.75
N SER A 550 -28.85 40.06 4.62
CA SER A 550 -29.96 40.98 4.42
C SER A 550 -31.08 40.79 5.44
N THR A 551 -31.36 39.56 5.84
CA THR A 551 -32.45 39.24 6.78
C THR A 551 -32.03 39.57 8.21
N GLY A 552 -30.79 39.21 8.58
CA GLY A 552 -30.19 39.51 9.88
C GLY A 552 -29.81 40.97 10.08
N LYS A 553 -29.84 41.79 9.01
CA LYS A 553 -29.37 43.20 9.01
C LYS A 553 -27.91 43.31 9.46
N THR A 554 -27.08 42.34 9.05
CA THR A 554 -25.64 42.28 9.32
C THR A 554 -24.85 42.43 8.03
N ASN A 555 -23.53 42.57 8.11
CA ASN A 555 -22.65 42.64 6.95
C ASN A 555 -21.21 42.18 7.31
N HIS A 556 -21.11 41.05 8.00
CA HIS A 556 -19.85 40.44 8.42
C HIS A 556 -18.99 40.01 7.23
N THR A 557 -19.63 39.51 6.17
CA THR A 557 -18.92 39.11 4.94
C THR A 557 -18.58 40.30 4.03
N GLY A 558 -19.23 41.45 4.25
CA GLY A 558 -19.10 42.62 3.40
C GLY A 558 -19.94 42.56 2.11
N ILE A 559 -20.79 41.54 1.93
CA ILE A 559 -21.57 41.30 0.70
C ILE A 559 -22.55 42.44 0.39
N LEU A 560 -23.09 43.12 1.41
CA LEU A 560 -24.05 44.23 1.26
C LEU A 560 -23.37 45.58 1.02
N SER A 561 -22.04 45.65 1.02
CA SER A 561 -21.35 46.89 0.70
C SER A 561 -21.55 47.25 -0.77
N ALA A 562 -21.71 48.55 -1.07
CA ALA A 562 -21.92 49.01 -2.44
C ALA A 562 -20.81 48.52 -3.38
N ASN A 563 -19.54 48.54 -2.93
CA ASN A 563 -18.41 48.07 -3.72
C ASN A 563 -18.50 46.58 -4.04
N THR A 564 -18.82 45.72 -3.06
CA THR A 564 -18.94 44.27 -3.27
C THR A 564 -20.13 43.94 -4.16
N LEU A 565 -21.28 44.61 -3.99
CA LEU A 565 -22.45 44.43 -4.85
C LEU A 565 -22.16 44.82 -6.30
N HIS A 566 -21.52 45.98 -6.52
CA HIS A 566 -21.12 46.41 -7.87
C HIS A 566 -20.11 45.43 -8.50
N LYS A 567 -19.12 44.97 -7.71
CA LYS A 567 -18.14 43.98 -8.16
C LYS A 567 -18.83 42.67 -8.57
N ALA A 568 -19.65 42.09 -7.69
CA ALA A 568 -20.37 40.86 -7.97
C ALA A 568 -21.28 40.98 -9.19
N TYR A 569 -22.01 42.10 -9.33
CA TYR A 569 -22.87 42.34 -10.47
C TYR A 569 -22.09 42.42 -11.79
N SER A 570 -21.08 43.29 -11.84
CA SER A 570 -20.38 43.63 -13.08
C SER A 570 -19.32 42.60 -13.50
N GLU A 571 -18.63 42.00 -12.54
CA GLU A 571 -17.50 41.10 -12.81
C GLU A 571 -17.86 39.62 -12.74
N TRP A 572 -18.93 39.23 -12.01
CA TRP A 572 -19.30 37.82 -11.84
C TRP A 572 -20.61 37.48 -12.57
N LEU A 573 -21.71 38.16 -12.22
CA LEU A 573 -23.05 37.76 -12.66
C LEU A 573 -23.35 38.15 -14.12
N LEU A 574 -23.00 39.37 -14.54
CA LEU A 574 -23.24 39.82 -15.91
C LEU A 574 -22.43 39.05 -16.97
N PRO A 575 -21.11 38.81 -16.78
CA PRO A 575 -20.35 37.99 -17.72
C PRO A 575 -20.90 36.56 -17.81
N LEU A 576 -21.26 35.96 -16.66
CA LEU A 576 -21.86 34.63 -16.63
C LEU A 576 -23.21 34.59 -17.34
N ARG A 577 -24.05 35.62 -17.18
CA ARG A 577 -25.35 35.72 -17.90
C ARG A 577 -25.15 35.75 -19.40
N THR A 578 -24.17 36.53 -19.87
CA THR A 578 -23.84 36.60 -21.31
C THR A 578 -23.41 35.24 -21.83
N LEU A 579 -22.52 34.53 -21.11
CA LEU A 579 -22.07 33.19 -21.49
C LEU A 579 -23.24 32.19 -21.54
N VAL A 580 -24.02 32.08 -20.46
CA VAL A 580 -25.14 31.13 -20.36
C VAL A 580 -26.19 31.39 -21.45
N THR A 581 -26.50 32.67 -21.73
CA THR A 581 -27.45 33.04 -22.79
C THR A 581 -26.91 32.69 -24.17
N GLY A 582 -25.61 32.88 -24.41
CA GLY A 582 -24.94 32.52 -25.65
C GLY A 582 -25.00 31.02 -25.92
N ILE A 583 -24.53 30.21 -24.96
CA ILE A 583 -24.55 28.74 -25.10
C ILE A 583 -25.98 28.23 -25.30
N ARG A 584 -26.95 28.78 -24.56
CA ARG A 584 -28.36 28.40 -24.73
C ARG A 584 -28.86 28.71 -26.14
N ALA A 585 -28.61 29.90 -26.66
CA ALA A 585 -29.06 30.29 -27.99
C ALA A 585 -28.43 29.44 -29.12
N GLU A 586 -27.18 29.01 -28.93
CA GLU A 586 -26.47 28.12 -29.86
C GLU A 586 -27.08 26.71 -29.89
N ASN A 587 -27.54 26.21 -28.74
CA ASN A 587 -28.04 24.83 -28.59
C ASN A 587 -29.57 24.72 -28.70
N GLU A 588 -30.33 25.81 -28.62
CA GLU A 588 -31.81 25.78 -28.59
C GLU A 588 -32.46 25.24 -29.87
N LYS A 589 -31.73 25.24 -30.99
CA LYS A 589 -32.21 24.72 -32.29
C LYS A 589 -31.47 23.45 -32.73
N ASP A 590 -30.58 22.95 -31.88
CA ASP A 590 -29.82 21.73 -32.14
C ASP A 590 -30.57 20.55 -31.50
N ASP A 591 -31.15 19.69 -32.32
CA ASP A 591 -31.91 18.52 -31.88
C ASP A 591 -31.00 17.33 -31.50
N SER A 592 -29.70 17.55 -31.30
CA SER A 592 -28.77 16.50 -30.86
C SER A 592 -28.89 16.20 -29.37
N GLU A 593 -28.67 14.93 -29.00
CA GLU A 593 -28.62 14.49 -27.60
C GLU A 593 -27.56 15.26 -26.79
N ILE A 594 -26.48 15.69 -27.44
CA ILE A 594 -25.44 16.52 -26.82
C ILE A 594 -26.01 17.89 -26.43
N ALA A 595 -26.73 18.55 -27.33
CA ALA A 595 -27.36 19.84 -27.05
C ALA A 595 -28.37 19.73 -25.90
N ASP A 596 -29.16 18.66 -25.85
CA ASP A 596 -30.08 18.37 -24.74
C ASP A 596 -29.33 18.22 -23.39
N HIS A 597 -28.20 17.50 -23.38
CA HIS A 597 -27.36 17.37 -22.18
C HIS A 597 -26.78 18.71 -21.72
N ILE A 598 -26.30 19.54 -22.66
CA ILE A 598 -25.77 20.88 -22.38
C ILE A 598 -26.88 21.75 -21.74
N LEU A 599 -28.06 21.78 -22.34
CA LEU A 599 -29.19 22.55 -21.83
C LEU A 599 -29.65 22.06 -20.45
N CYS A 600 -29.70 20.75 -20.23
CA CYS A 600 -30.02 20.17 -18.92
C CYS A 600 -29.03 20.59 -17.83
N ALA A 601 -27.73 20.63 -18.13
CA ALA A 601 -26.70 21.08 -17.20
C ALA A 601 -26.79 22.59 -16.90
N LEU A 602 -27.15 23.40 -17.90
CA LEU A 602 -27.20 24.87 -17.78
C LEU A 602 -28.48 25.40 -17.13
N ASN A 603 -29.61 24.71 -17.27
CA ASN A 603 -30.91 25.18 -16.77
C ASN A 603 -30.88 25.55 -15.27
N PRO A 604 -30.35 24.71 -14.36
CA PRO A 604 -30.23 25.07 -12.94
C PRO A 604 -29.34 26.30 -12.71
N VAL A 605 -28.22 26.41 -13.43
CA VAL A 605 -27.29 27.54 -13.32
C VAL A 605 -28.01 28.84 -13.70
N GLN A 606 -28.72 28.83 -14.82
CA GLN A 606 -29.47 29.98 -15.32
C GLN A 606 -30.52 30.47 -14.32
N LEU A 607 -31.31 29.55 -13.76
CA LEU A 607 -32.36 29.87 -12.78
C LEU A 607 -31.79 30.55 -11.53
N VAL A 608 -30.72 30.00 -10.95
CA VAL A 608 -30.10 30.58 -9.75
C VAL A 608 -29.38 31.89 -10.08
N LEU A 609 -28.74 31.99 -11.24
CA LEU A 609 -28.07 33.21 -11.70
C LEU A 609 -29.03 34.39 -11.80
N TYR A 610 -30.16 34.23 -12.47
CA TYR A 610 -31.15 35.32 -12.57
C TYR A 610 -31.66 35.73 -11.19
N ARG A 611 -31.88 34.77 -10.28
CA ARG A 611 -32.26 35.09 -8.92
C ARG A 611 -31.19 35.90 -8.18
N CYS A 612 -29.91 35.57 -8.37
CA CYS A 612 -28.81 36.35 -7.78
C CYS A 612 -28.77 37.78 -8.34
N ILE A 613 -28.97 37.94 -9.66
CA ILE A 613 -29.05 39.24 -10.33
C ILE A 613 -30.18 40.09 -9.75
N GLU A 614 -31.40 39.53 -9.65
CA GLU A 614 -32.55 40.22 -9.07
C GLU A 614 -32.27 40.73 -7.65
N LEU A 615 -31.69 39.87 -6.81
CA LEU A 615 -31.37 40.21 -5.42
C LEU A 615 -30.33 41.34 -5.34
N VAL A 616 -29.29 41.28 -6.17
CA VAL A 616 -28.24 42.33 -6.20
C VAL A 616 -28.80 43.65 -6.72
N GLU A 617 -29.59 43.63 -7.79
CA GLU A 617 -30.23 44.85 -8.33
C GLU A 617 -31.18 45.49 -7.33
N ASP A 618 -31.94 44.69 -6.58
CA ASP A 618 -32.80 45.18 -5.50
C ASP A 618 -31.96 45.88 -4.41
N LYS A 619 -30.85 45.28 -3.97
CA LYS A 619 -29.98 45.93 -2.96
C LYS A 619 -29.26 47.17 -3.47
N LEU A 620 -28.87 47.21 -4.75
CA LEU A 620 -28.26 48.40 -5.36
C LEU A 620 -29.25 49.57 -5.43
N LYS A 621 -30.53 49.31 -5.72
CA LYS A 621 -31.58 50.36 -5.72
C LYS A 621 -31.84 50.96 -4.33
N HIS A 622 -31.62 50.20 -3.27
CA HIS A 622 -31.84 50.64 -1.89
C HIS A 622 -30.58 51.20 -1.20
N SER A 623 -29.43 51.16 -1.87
CA SER A 623 -28.15 51.69 -1.38
C SER A 623 -27.70 52.98 -2.09
N ALA A 624 -28.38 53.36 -3.17
CA ALA A 624 -28.36 54.68 -3.79
C ALA A 624 -29.43 55.58 -3.16
#